data_AF-A0A0D0QK25-F1
#
_entry.id   AF-A0A0D0QK25-F1
#
_cell.length_a   1.000
_cell.length_b   1.000
_cell.length_c   1.000
_cell.angle_alpha   90.00
_cell.angle_beta   90.00
_cell.angle_gamma   90.00
#
_symmetry.space_group_name_H-M   'P 1'
#
loop_
_entity.id
_entity.type
_entity.pdbx_description
1 polymer ?
#
loop_
_entity_poly.entity_id
_entity_poly.type
_entity_poly.pdbx_seq_one_letter_code
_entity_poly.pdbx_strand_id
1 'polypeptide(L)'
;MILIGLGILCERHEDIELYQISSGFRDVRTFSIANDNKKLDIVCSNTVEENLILHGASIQSFNQCDTNSLVDISVMWNICCNGIDKRESSLPYLWNKVTSMLLNLNNESINLENTNSIVVKSDDYKNLLQSGTDGILFDNYMKYFVRMGFLELKTKNNHTYITFKNSQIKNCLTTAGMILELKIYLLCCDLVHSLGGDCLTGVTIDWDGDDDFGATKKYLSDWKDPNSTIDTINEIDILVNWRLTSYFISCKNGRFNSEELYKLSSVCNKFSGGYGKKIIVTTDSIFSLGEARNTLLQRAVDMEIFIIEDIHNKTDEEIKKELRVVMELPKNKSKRKFK
;
A
#
# COMPACT_ATOMS: atom_id res chain seq x y z
N MET A 1 6.99 3.03 23.70
CA MET A 1 8.22 3.14 24.50
C MET A 1 8.52 4.55 25.01
N ILE A 2 8.47 5.63 24.21
CA ILE A 2 8.92 6.97 24.66
C ILE A 2 8.16 7.50 25.89
N LEU A 3 6.82 7.43 25.93
CA LEU A 3 6.05 7.83 27.13
C LEU A 3 6.30 6.93 28.34
N ILE A 4 6.54 5.64 28.12
CA ILE A 4 6.87 4.66 29.17
C ILE A 4 8.29 4.88 29.69
N GLY A 5 9.25 5.13 28.79
CA GLY A 5 10.64 5.45 29.09
C GLY A 5 10.79 6.80 29.79
N LEU A 6 10.00 7.81 29.39
CA LEU A 6 9.88 9.09 30.10
C LEU A 6 9.25 8.91 31.48
N GLY A 7 8.25 8.02 31.62
CA GLY A 7 7.70 7.64 32.92
C GLY A 7 8.74 7.02 33.85
N ILE A 8 9.52 6.05 33.34
CA ILE A 8 10.61 5.40 34.09
C ILE A 8 11.72 6.39 34.46
N LEU A 9 12.04 7.35 33.59
CA LEU A 9 13.05 8.39 33.84
C LEU A 9 12.62 9.35 34.96
N CYS A 10 11.34 9.77 34.96
CA CYS A 10 10.81 10.64 36.01
C CYS A 10 10.67 9.91 37.35
N GLU A 11 10.39 8.61 37.34
CA GLU A 11 10.32 7.79 38.56
C GLU A 11 11.70 7.59 39.20
N ARG A 12 12.77 7.57 38.40
CA ARG A 12 14.15 7.37 38.89
C ARG A 12 14.91 8.65 39.22
N HIS A 13 14.41 9.80 38.77
CA HIS A 13 15.03 11.10 38.93
C HIS A 13 13.97 12.13 39.33
N GLU A 14 13.75 12.28 40.63
CA GLU A 14 12.73 13.18 41.22
C GLU A 14 12.97 14.67 40.90
N ASP A 15 14.16 15.02 40.43
CA ASP A 15 14.55 16.36 39.96
C ASP A 15 14.08 16.67 38.53
N ILE A 16 13.58 15.68 37.79
CA ILE A 16 13.05 15.86 36.43
C ILE A 16 11.55 16.15 36.50
N GLU A 17 11.19 17.44 36.52
CA GLU A 17 9.79 17.86 36.37
C GLU A 17 9.39 17.91 34.87
N LEU A 18 8.46 17.05 34.46
CA LEU A 18 7.83 17.09 33.13
C LEU A 18 6.83 18.26 33.04
N TYR A 19 7.31 19.42 32.63
CA TYR A 19 6.41 20.55 32.36
C TYR A 19 5.78 20.45 30.97
N GLN A 20 4.45 20.34 30.98
CA GLN A 20 3.55 20.69 29.88
C GLN A 20 3.82 19.97 28.55
N ILE A 21 3.07 18.90 28.31
CA ILE A 21 2.65 18.54 26.95
C ILE A 21 1.78 19.71 26.46
N SER A 22 2.38 20.65 25.74
CA SER A 22 1.63 21.70 25.04
C SER A 22 0.80 21.04 23.92
N SER A 23 -0.36 20.52 24.27
CA SER A 23 -1.37 20.03 23.32
C SER A 23 -2.16 21.19 22.73
N GLY A 24 -1.45 22.20 22.20
CA GLY A 24 -2.04 23.21 21.33
C GLY A 24 -2.24 22.67 19.90
N PHE A 25 -1.28 21.90 19.38
CA PHE A 25 -1.31 21.31 18.05
C PHE A 25 -0.39 20.09 18.02
N ARG A 26 -0.97 18.89 17.79
CA ARG A 26 -0.47 17.70 17.07
C ARG A 26 1.02 17.34 16.95
N ASP A 27 1.89 17.88 17.77
CA ASP A 27 3.32 17.66 17.74
C ASP A 27 3.81 17.53 19.18
N VAL A 28 3.91 16.29 19.67
CA VAL A 28 4.78 16.01 20.81
C VAL A 28 6.20 15.98 20.23
N ARG A 29 6.80 17.16 20.07
CA ARG A 29 8.17 17.35 19.53
C ARG A 29 9.17 17.91 20.55
N THR A 30 8.71 18.19 21.76
CA THR A 30 9.49 18.96 22.72
C THR A 30 9.14 18.55 24.13
N PHE A 31 10.16 18.16 24.89
CA PHE A 31 10.08 17.99 26.33
C PHE A 31 11.03 19.01 26.96
N SER A 32 10.56 19.73 27.98
CA SER A 32 11.43 20.59 28.77
C SER A 32 11.82 19.81 30.02
N ILE A 33 13.10 19.49 30.18
CA ILE A 33 13.64 18.91 31.41
C ILE A 33 14.19 20.08 32.24
N ALA A 34 13.64 20.28 33.43
CA ALA A 34 14.05 21.35 34.34
C ALA A 34 15.35 20.97 35.07
N ASN A 35 16.46 20.88 34.35
CA ASN A 35 17.79 21.06 34.92
C ASN A 35 18.54 22.01 33.97
N ASP A 36 18.70 23.27 34.37
CA ASP A 36 19.40 24.36 33.67
C ASP A 36 18.75 25.05 32.45
N ASN A 37 17.42 25.21 32.39
CA ASN A 37 16.74 25.98 31.32
C ASN A 37 17.05 25.53 29.86
N LYS A 38 17.62 24.33 29.67
CA LYS A 38 17.90 23.79 28.34
C LYS A 38 16.66 23.09 27.81
N LYS A 39 16.09 23.64 26.73
CA LYS A 39 15.06 22.96 25.95
C LYS A 39 15.71 21.82 25.15
N LEU A 40 15.20 20.61 25.34
CA LEU A 40 15.55 19.46 24.51
C LEU A 40 14.42 19.23 23.50
N ASP A 41 14.69 19.57 22.25
CA ASP A 41 13.80 19.29 21.14
C ASP A 41 13.94 17.79 20.78
N ILE A 42 13.13 16.93 21.41
CA ILE A 42 13.10 15.51 21.10
C ILE A 42 12.07 15.28 19.99
N VAL A 43 12.56 15.03 18.78
CA VAL A 43 11.72 14.58 17.67
C VAL A 43 11.24 13.16 17.97
N CYS A 44 9.95 13.00 18.25
CA CYS A 44 9.34 11.68 18.39
C CYS A 44 8.81 11.20 17.03
N SER A 45 9.57 10.30 16.42
CA SER A 45 9.19 9.55 15.22
C SER A 45 9.47 8.07 15.48
N ASN A 46 8.57 7.20 15.04
CA ASN A 46 8.81 5.77 14.99
C ASN A 46 8.76 5.33 13.52
N THR A 47 9.60 4.36 13.15
CA THR A 47 9.43 3.63 11.89
C THR A 47 8.10 2.88 11.89
N VAL A 48 7.64 2.45 10.72
CA VAL A 48 6.46 1.60 10.56
C VAL A 48 6.60 0.34 11.39
N GLU A 49 7.76 -0.32 11.30
CA GLU A 49 8.09 -1.53 12.04
C GLU A 49 8.03 -1.32 13.57
N GLU A 50 8.69 -0.28 14.09
CA GLU A 50 8.67 0.04 15.52
C GLU A 50 7.25 0.27 16.04
N ASN A 51 6.37 0.87 15.23
CA ASN A 51 4.98 1.09 15.63
C ASN A 51 4.18 -0.22 15.69
N LEU A 52 4.37 -1.12 14.72
CA LEU A 52 3.71 -2.43 14.74
C LEU A 52 4.17 -3.28 15.93
N ILE A 53 5.48 -3.30 16.22
CA ILE A 53 6.05 -4.01 17.38
C ILE A 53 5.44 -3.49 18.69
N LEU A 54 5.25 -2.17 18.83
CA LEU A 54 4.59 -1.59 20.01
C LEU A 54 3.13 -2.07 20.20
N HIS A 55 2.50 -2.57 19.14
CA HIS A 55 1.16 -3.12 19.14
C HIS A 55 1.13 -4.66 19.11
N GLY A 56 2.28 -5.31 19.31
CA GLY A 56 2.42 -6.76 19.37
C GLY A 56 2.38 -7.44 18.00
N ALA A 57 2.71 -6.72 16.92
CA ALA A 57 2.81 -7.28 15.57
C ALA A 57 4.25 -7.26 15.06
N SER A 58 4.52 -8.08 14.06
CA SER A 58 5.76 -8.06 13.27
C SER A 58 5.45 -7.94 11.77
N ILE A 59 6.45 -7.49 11.01
CA ILE A 59 6.36 -7.42 9.54
C ILE A 59 6.98 -8.70 8.98
N GLN A 60 6.19 -9.52 8.28
CA GLN A 60 6.71 -10.71 7.60
C GLN A 60 7.35 -10.37 6.25
N SER A 61 6.75 -9.44 5.51
CA SER A 61 7.26 -8.99 4.23
C SER A 61 6.72 -7.61 3.85
N PHE A 62 7.43 -6.93 2.96
CA PHE A 62 7.00 -5.69 2.32
C PHE A 62 7.66 -5.59 0.93
N ASN A 63 7.05 -4.81 0.04
CA ASN A 63 7.60 -4.57 -1.29
C ASN A 63 8.74 -3.56 -1.22
N GLN A 64 9.93 -3.95 -1.70
CA GLN A 64 11.03 -3.02 -1.91
C GLN A 64 10.85 -2.30 -3.26
N CYS A 65 10.63 -0.98 -3.22
CA CYS A 65 10.55 -0.17 -4.43
C CYS A 65 11.94 0.36 -4.82
N ASP A 66 12.47 -0.10 -5.96
CA ASP A 66 13.72 0.45 -6.51
C ASP A 66 13.50 1.87 -7.06
N THR A 67 14.17 2.85 -6.45
CA THR A 67 14.14 4.26 -6.88
C THR A 67 14.62 4.48 -8.32
N ASN A 68 15.39 3.55 -8.90
CA ASN A 68 15.76 3.63 -10.32
C ASN A 68 14.56 3.40 -11.26
N SER A 69 13.44 2.88 -10.75
CA SER A 69 12.22 2.59 -11.51
C SER A 69 11.18 3.72 -11.44
N LEU A 70 11.46 4.85 -10.80
CA LEU A 70 10.51 5.96 -10.65
C LEU A 70 9.96 6.48 -11.99
N VAL A 71 10.84 6.62 -12.99
CA VAL A 71 10.46 7.06 -14.33
C VAL A 71 9.53 6.03 -14.99
N ASP A 72 9.86 4.74 -14.87
CA ASP A 72 9.04 3.66 -15.43
C ASP A 72 7.66 3.59 -14.76
N ILE A 73 7.60 3.72 -13.43
CA ILE A 73 6.34 3.78 -12.66
C ILE A 73 5.49 4.97 -13.13
N SER A 74 6.08 6.15 -13.30
CA SER A 74 5.35 7.32 -13.77
C SER A 74 4.79 7.12 -15.19
N VAL A 75 5.55 6.49 -16.08
CA VAL A 75 5.09 6.20 -17.44
C VAL A 75 3.99 5.13 -17.43
N MET A 76 4.14 4.05 -16.65
CA MET A 76 3.12 3.02 -16.49
C MET A 76 1.83 3.57 -15.86
N TRP A 77 1.93 4.43 -14.85
CA TRP A 77 0.78 5.10 -14.26
C TRP A 77 0.04 5.96 -15.28
N ASN A 78 0.78 6.71 -16.11
CA ASN A 78 0.18 7.49 -17.19
C ASN A 78 -0.53 6.61 -18.22
N ILE A 79 0.02 5.44 -18.56
CA ILE A 79 -0.65 4.45 -19.43
C ILE A 79 -1.89 3.87 -18.73
N CYS A 80 -1.85 3.62 -17.41
CA CYS A 80 -3.01 3.16 -16.66
C CYS A 80 -4.17 4.17 -16.71
N CYS A 81 -3.86 5.45 -16.59
CA CYS A 81 -4.87 6.52 -16.55
C CYS A 81 -5.37 6.97 -17.94
N ASN A 82 -4.49 6.96 -18.95
CA ASN A 82 -4.76 7.56 -20.26
C ASN A 82 -4.65 6.59 -21.43
N GLY A 83 -4.12 5.40 -21.20
CA GLY A 83 -3.97 4.35 -22.22
C GLY A 83 -2.78 4.55 -23.12
N ILE A 84 -2.76 3.70 -24.14
CA ILE A 84 -1.74 3.72 -25.19
C ILE A 84 -2.10 4.68 -26.34
N ASP A 85 -3.39 4.98 -26.52
CA ASP A 85 -3.89 5.91 -27.54
C ASP A 85 -4.70 7.02 -26.87
N LYS A 86 -4.19 8.26 -26.88
CA LYS A 86 -4.82 9.47 -26.28
C LYS A 86 -6.23 9.82 -26.80
N ARG A 87 -6.73 9.06 -27.78
CA ARG A 87 -8.06 9.21 -28.39
C ARG A 87 -9.10 8.32 -27.72
N GLU A 88 -8.68 7.28 -27.03
CA GLU A 88 -9.51 6.47 -26.17
C GLU A 88 -9.21 6.89 -24.73
N SER A 89 -10.22 7.34 -24.00
CA SER A 89 -10.10 7.48 -22.54
C SER A 89 -9.88 6.09 -21.97
N SER A 90 -8.63 5.66 -21.85
CA SER A 90 -8.33 4.35 -21.29
C SER A 90 -8.61 4.39 -19.80
N LEU A 91 -9.67 3.71 -19.43
CA LEU A 91 -10.04 3.50 -18.06
C LEU A 91 -9.01 2.57 -17.39
N PRO A 92 -8.69 2.76 -16.10
CA PRO A 92 -7.90 1.82 -15.29
C PRO A 92 -8.35 0.35 -15.39
N TYR A 93 -9.61 0.13 -15.75
CA TYR A 93 -10.15 -1.19 -16.10
C TYR A 93 -9.40 -1.89 -17.25
N LEU A 94 -9.03 -1.18 -18.32
CA LEU A 94 -8.29 -1.76 -19.46
C LEU A 94 -6.89 -2.18 -19.04
N TRP A 95 -6.22 -1.36 -18.23
CA TRP A 95 -4.95 -1.73 -17.60
C TRP A 95 -5.09 -3.04 -16.83
N ASN A 96 -6.07 -3.11 -15.91
CA ASN A 96 -6.30 -4.31 -15.11
C ASN A 96 -6.55 -5.53 -16.01
N LYS A 97 -7.34 -5.38 -17.07
CA LYS A 97 -7.62 -6.45 -18.03
C LYS A 97 -6.35 -6.99 -18.68
N VAL A 98 -5.49 -6.11 -19.17
CA VAL A 98 -4.20 -6.49 -19.79
C VAL A 98 -3.27 -7.14 -18.75
N THR A 99 -3.18 -6.59 -17.53
CA THR A 99 -2.34 -7.19 -16.48
C THR A 99 -2.85 -8.55 -16.01
N SER A 100 -4.18 -8.78 -16.01
CA SER A 100 -4.75 -10.10 -15.73
C SER A 100 -4.42 -11.11 -16.82
N MET A 101 -4.38 -10.69 -18.09
CA MET A 101 -3.95 -11.57 -19.19
C MET A 101 -2.46 -11.93 -19.06
N LEU A 102 -1.60 -10.96 -18.69
CA LEU A 102 -0.18 -11.24 -18.39
C LEU A 102 0.00 -12.14 -17.16
N LEU A 103 -0.82 -11.96 -16.12
CA LEU A 103 -0.82 -12.84 -14.95
C LEU A 103 -1.17 -14.28 -15.32
N ASN A 104 -2.18 -14.48 -16.18
CA ASN A 104 -2.54 -15.83 -16.65
C ASN A 104 -1.36 -16.48 -17.38
N LEU A 105 -0.68 -15.76 -18.26
CA LEU A 105 0.54 -16.26 -18.90
C LEU A 105 1.66 -16.54 -17.90
N ASN A 106 1.80 -15.71 -16.86
CA ASN A 106 2.80 -15.92 -15.80
C ASN A 106 2.52 -17.21 -15.02
N ASN A 107 1.25 -17.51 -14.74
CA ASN A 107 0.83 -18.73 -14.04
C ASN A 107 1.04 -19.99 -14.91
N GLU A 108 0.98 -19.85 -16.23
CA GLU A 108 1.24 -20.93 -17.21
C GLU A 108 2.72 -21.05 -17.61
N SER A 109 3.61 -20.26 -17.01
CA SER A 109 5.02 -20.20 -17.41
C SER A 109 5.76 -21.52 -17.16
N ILE A 110 6.49 -22.00 -18.16
CA ILE A 110 7.16 -23.32 -18.16
C ILE A 110 8.57 -23.23 -17.54
N ASN A 111 9.14 -22.03 -17.39
CA ASN A 111 10.45 -21.83 -16.77
C ASN A 111 10.32 -20.88 -15.56
N LEU A 112 10.52 -21.43 -14.36
CA LEU A 112 10.46 -20.70 -13.08
C LEU A 112 11.84 -20.20 -12.60
N GLU A 113 12.94 -20.60 -13.25
CA GLU A 113 14.30 -20.24 -12.81
C GLU A 113 14.61 -18.75 -13.06
N ASN A 114 14.07 -18.17 -14.14
CA ASN A 114 14.20 -16.73 -14.40
C ASN A 114 12.96 -15.98 -13.91
N THR A 115 13.08 -15.39 -12.72
CA THR A 115 12.00 -14.65 -12.05
C THR A 115 11.51 -13.44 -12.83
N ASN A 116 12.32 -12.88 -13.74
CA ASN A 116 11.98 -11.71 -14.56
C ASN A 116 11.51 -12.06 -15.99
N SER A 117 11.14 -13.31 -16.24
CA SER A 117 10.59 -13.72 -17.53
C SER A 117 9.29 -14.52 -17.38
N ILE A 118 8.53 -14.58 -18.46
CA ILE A 118 7.42 -15.51 -18.68
C ILE A 118 7.75 -16.31 -19.93
N VAL A 119 7.60 -17.63 -19.87
CA VAL A 119 7.88 -18.54 -20.98
C VAL A 119 6.67 -19.41 -21.25
N VAL A 120 6.03 -19.19 -22.40
CA VAL A 120 4.83 -19.95 -22.81
C VAL A 120 5.05 -20.58 -24.18
N LYS A 121 4.24 -21.57 -24.55
CA LYS A 121 4.29 -22.12 -25.91
C LYS A 121 3.84 -21.04 -26.90
N SER A 122 4.45 -21.06 -28.09
CA SER A 122 4.15 -20.04 -29.12
C SER A 122 2.73 -20.14 -29.62
N ASP A 123 2.15 -21.33 -29.65
CA ASP A 123 0.76 -21.52 -30.09
C ASP A 123 -0.23 -20.96 -29.05
N ASP A 124 0.03 -21.15 -27.76
CA ASP A 124 -0.81 -20.59 -26.67
C ASP A 124 -0.79 -19.05 -26.71
N TYR A 125 0.40 -18.46 -26.90
CA TYR A 125 0.54 -17.01 -27.07
C TYR A 125 -0.21 -16.51 -28.33
N LYS A 126 -0.08 -17.19 -29.47
CA LYS A 126 -0.80 -16.82 -30.71
C LYS A 126 -2.31 -16.92 -30.54
N ASN A 127 -2.81 -17.97 -29.88
CA ASN A 127 -4.23 -18.15 -29.61
C ASN A 127 -4.77 -17.00 -28.75
N LEU A 128 -3.99 -16.54 -27.76
CA LEU A 128 -4.34 -15.35 -26.97
C LEU A 128 -4.46 -14.10 -27.86
N LEU A 129 -3.52 -13.85 -28.77
CA LEU A 129 -3.60 -12.69 -29.69
C LEU A 129 -4.81 -12.76 -30.63
N GLN A 130 -5.29 -13.98 -30.93
CA GLN A 130 -6.45 -14.21 -31.80
C GLN A 130 -7.79 -14.23 -31.04
N SER A 131 -7.80 -13.98 -29.73
CA SER A 131 -9.00 -14.02 -28.86
C SER A 131 -9.92 -12.80 -29.03
N GLY A 132 -10.33 -12.49 -30.26
CA GLY A 132 -11.26 -11.42 -30.57
C GLY A 132 -10.75 -10.03 -30.15
N THR A 133 -11.63 -9.21 -29.59
CA THR A 133 -11.31 -7.85 -29.14
C THR A 133 -10.24 -7.82 -28.04
N ASP A 134 -10.22 -8.84 -27.19
CA ASP A 134 -9.32 -8.90 -26.04
C ASP A 134 -7.90 -9.24 -26.48
N GLY A 135 -7.77 -10.15 -27.46
CA GLY A 135 -6.50 -10.44 -28.13
C GLY A 135 -5.92 -9.22 -28.84
N ILE A 136 -6.75 -8.43 -29.53
CA ILE A 136 -6.32 -7.19 -30.19
C ILE A 136 -5.86 -6.15 -29.16
N LEU A 137 -6.63 -5.96 -28.09
CA LEU A 137 -6.27 -5.06 -26.99
C LEU A 137 -4.91 -5.45 -26.39
N PHE A 138 -4.75 -6.73 -26.07
CA PHE A 138 -3.51 -7.26 -25.50
C PHE A 138 -2.32 -7.08 -26.43
N ASP A 139 -2.46 -7.42 -27.71
CA ASP A 139 -1.41 -7.24 -28.72
C ASP A 139 -0.96 -5.77 -28.81
N ASN A 140 -1.90 -4.83 -28.81
CA ASN A 140 -1.60 -3.40 -28.87
C ASN A 140 -0.81 -2.93 -27.63
N TYR A 141 -1.20 -3.36 -26.42
CA TYR A 141 -0.47 -3.06 -25.20
C TYR A 141 0.92 -3.72 -25.18
N MET A 142 1.04 -4.98 -25.58
CA MET A 142 2.33 -5.68 -25.65
C MET A 142 3.30 -4.98 -26.60
N LYS A 143 2.84 -4.59 -27.80
CA LYS A 143 3.64 -3.79 -28.74
C LYS A 143 4.06 -2.45 -28.14
N TYR A 144 3.17 -1.80 -27.39
CA TYR A 144 3.49 -0.54 -26.71
C TYR A 144 4.54 -0.74 -25.61
N PHE A 145 4.40 -1.77 -24.78
CA PHE A 145 5.37 -2.11 -23.73
C PHE A 145 6.76 -2.43 -24.30
N VAL A 146 6.84 -3.11 -25.44
CA VAL A 146 8.10 -3.31 -26.18
C VAL A 146 8.70 -1.97 -26.62
N ARG A 147 7.89 -1.07 -27.20
CA ARG A 147 8.36 0.26 -27.66
C ARG A 147 8.86 1.13 -26.52
N MET A 148 8.25 1.03 -25.33
CA MET A 148 8.69 1.76 -24.13
C MET A 148 9.89 1.09 -23.43
N GLY A 149 10.32 -0.10 -23.89
CA GLY A 149 11.43 -0.83 -23.28
C GLY A 149 11.08 -1.48 -21.93
N PHE A 150 9.80 -1.69 -21.62
CA PHE A 150 9.37 -2.38 -20.41
C PHE A 150 9.58 -3.89 -20.48
N LEU A 151 9.49 -4.45 -21.68
CA LEU A 151 9.72 -5.85 -21.93
C LEU A 151 10.27 -6.11 -23.33
N GLU A 152 10.88 -7.27 -23.51
CA GLU A 152 11.29 -7.82 -24.79
C GLU A 152 10.47 -9.06 -25.11
N LEU A 153 10.12 -9.23 -26.39
CA LEU A 153 9.46 -10.42 -26.92
C LEU A 153 10.40 -11.17 -27.86
N LYS A 154 10.66 -12.45 -27.58
CA LYS A 154 11.46 -13.33 -28.44
C LYS A 154 10.75 -14.65 -28.64
N THR A 155 10.74 -15.18 -29.87
CA THR A 155 10.20 -16.51 -30.16
C THR A 155 11.33 -17.43 -30.59
N LYS A 156 11.53 -18.55 -29.89
CA LYS A 156 12.57 -19.53 -30.20
C LYS A 156 12.09 -20.93 -29.82
N ASN A 157 12.40 -21.94 -30.64
CA ASN A 157 12.12 -23.35 -30.34
C ASN A 157 10.66 -23.63 -29.90
N ASN A 158 9.69 -23.05 -30.62
CA ASN A 158 8.26 -23.10 -30.30
C ASN A 158 7.85 -22.50 -28.94
N HIS A 159 8.69 -21.66 -28.32
CA HIS A 159 8.37 -20.91 -27.11
C HIS A 159 8.45 -19.41 -27.35
N THR A 160 7.54 -18.67 -26.71
CA THR A 160 7.56 -17.21 -26.64
C THR A 160 8.06 -16.80 -25.26
N TYR A 161 9.10 -15.97 -25.27
CA TYR A 161 9.78 -15.41 -24.11
C TYR A 161 9.36 -13.96 -23.98
N ILE A 162 8.77 -13.62 -22.83
CA ILE A 162 8.48 -12.26 -22.41
C ILE A 162 9.47 -11.93 -21.30
N THR A 163 10.48 -11.13 -21.59
CA THR A 163 11.52 -10.75 -20.62
C THR A 163 11.28 -9.32 -20.17
N PHE A 164 11.02 -9.11 -18.89
CA PHE A 164 10.79 -7.78 -18.34
C PHE A 164 12.11 -7.07 -18.06
N LYS A 165 12.11 -5.74 -18.19
CA LYS A 165 13.28 -4.90 -17.89
C LYS A 165 13.80 -5.11 -16.46
N ASN A 166 12.90 -5.29 -15.50
CA ASN A 166 13.22 -5.62 -14.10
C ASN A 166 12.00 -6.25 -13.39
N SER A 167 12.19 -6.68 -12.14
CA SER A 167 11.16 -7.29 -11.30
C SER A 167 10.02 -6.34 -10.96
N GLN A 168 10.30 -5.05 -10.76
CA GLN A 168 9.29 -4.03 -10.46
C GLN A 168 8.29 -3.87 -11.61
N ILE A 169 8.79 -3.80 -12.85
CA ILE A 169 7.95 -3.73 -14.05
C ILE A 169 7.17 -5.03 -14.24
N LYS A 170 7.80 -6.19 -14.03
CA LYS A 170 7.07 -7.46 -14.05
C LYS A 170 5.91 -7.41 -13.06
N ASN A 171 6.17 -7.04 -11.81
CA ASN A 171 5.15 -6.97 -10.76
C ASN A 171 4.01 -6.01 -11.14
N CYS A 172 4.31 -4.82 -11.67
CA CYS A 172 3.30 -3.88 -12.15
C CYS A 172 2.43 -4.45 -13.28
N LEU A 173 3.03 -5.24 -14.17
CA LEU A 173 2.37 -5.79 -15.34
C LEU A 173 1.71 -7.14 -15.11
N THR A 174 2.01 -7.84 -14.00
CA THR A 174 1.39 -9.12 -13.64
C THR A 174 0.53 -9.06 -12.38
N THR A 175 0.51 -7.95 -11.65
CA THR A 175 -0.28 -7.80 -10.41
C THR A 175 -1.26 -6.66 -10.59
N ALA A 176 -2.55 -6.99 -10.69
CA ALA A 176 -3.60 -5.98 -10.85
C ALA A 176 -3.62 -5.02 -9.66
N GLY A 177 -3.59 -3.72 -9.92
CA GLY A 177 -3.59 -2.69 -8.87
C GLY A 177 -2.22 -2.31 -8.30
N MET A 178 -1.15 -3.07 -8.56
CA MET A 178 0.20 -2.76 -8.08
C MET A 178 0.67 -1.36 -8.52
N ILE A 179 0.31 -0.94 -9.75
CA ILE A 179 0.69 0.39 -10.24
C ILE A 179 0.08 1.53 -9.43
N LEU A 180 -1.13 1.33 -8.91
CA LEU A 180 -1.80 2.28 -8.04
C LEU A 180 -1.10 2.34 -6.68
N GLU A 181 -0.84 1.18 -6.09
CA GLU A 181 -0.13 1.06 -4.81
C GLU A 181 1.22 1.79 -4.87
N LEU A 182 2.05 1.49 -5.86
CA LEU A 182 3.34 2.16 -6.03
C LEU A 182 3.19 3.66 -6.26
N LYS A 183 2.19 4.10 -7.03
CA LYS A 183 1.94 5.53 -7.25
C LYS A 183 1.67 6.25 -5.92
N ILE A 184 0.77 5.71 -5.10
CA ILE A 184 0.41 6.33 -3.82
C ILE A 184 1.55 6.23 -2.81
N TYR A 185 2.29 5.11 -2.81
CA TYR A 185 3.48 4.92 -1.98
C TYR A 185 4.50 6.03 -2.24
N LEU A 186 4.85 6.27 -3.52
CA LEU A 186 5.82 7.30 -3.89
C LEU A 186 5.37 8.71 -3.48
N LEU A 187 4.08 9.02 -3.60
CA LEU A 187 3.54 10.30 -3.13
C LEU A 187 3.58 10.42 -1.60
N CYS A 188 3.36 9.33 -0.87
CA CYS A 188 3.49 9.30 0.59
C CYS A 188 4.95 9.50 1.02
N CYS A 189 5.91 8.80 0.39
CA CYS A 189 7.34 8.99 0.65
C CYS A 189 7.76 10.44 0.46
N ASP A 190 7.35 11.08 -0.64
CA ASP A 190 7.65 12.49 -0.90
C ASP A 190 7.06 13.42 0.18
N LEU A 191 5.86 13.10 0.67
CA LEU A 191 5.21 13.87 1.74
C LEU A 191 5.91 13.74 3.10
N VAL A 192 6.40 12.55 3.46
CA VAL A 192 6.78 12.27 4.86
C VAL A 192 8.27 12.12 5.10
N HIS A 193 9.08 11.68 4.13
CA HIS A 193 10.51 11.40 4.35
C HIS A 193 11.29 12.65 4.77
N SER A 194 11.03 13.79 4.12
CA SER A 194 11.67 15.07 4.48
C SER A 194 11.29 15.56 5.88
N LEU A 195 10.23 14.99 6.47
CA LEU A 195 9.71 15.33 7.78
C LEU A 195 9.98 14.25 8.84
N GLY A 196 10.85 13.28 8.53
CA GLY A 196 11.21 12.17 9.43
C GLY A 196 10.11 11.14 9.60
N GLY A 197 9.17 11.06 8.66
CA GLY A 197 8.22 9.95 8.57
C GLY A 197 8.78 8.76 7.79
N ASP A 198 8.13 7.62 7.96
CA ASP A 198 8.48 6.35 7.34
C ASP A 198 7.29 5.81 6.56
N CYS A 199 7.55 5.04 5.50
CA CYS A 199 6.53 4.54 4.60
C CYS A 199 6.94 3.19 4.02
N LEU A 200 6.05 2.20 4.11
CA LEU A 200 6.20 0.88 3.53
C LEU A 200 4.99 0.55 2.63
N THR A 201 5.20 -0.34 1.67
CA THR A 201 4.19 -0.77 0.69
C THR A 201 4.12 -2.29 0.62
N GLY A 202 2.95 -2.86 0.32
CA GLY A 202 2.70 -4.31 0.30
C GLY A 202 3.00 -4.98 1.64
N VAL A 203 2.62 -4.35 2.75
CA VAL A 203 3.03 -4.76 4.09
C VAL A 203 2.21 -5.95 4.55
N THR A 204 2.88 -7.07 4.78
CA THR A 204 2.30 -8.27 5.38
C THR A 204 2.57 -8.25 6.88
N ILE A 205 1.50 -8.11 7.67
CA ILE A 205 1.53 -7.98 9.13
C ILE A 205 1.11 -9.31 9.77
N ASP A 206 1.95 -9.80 10.67
CA ASP A 206 1.63 -10.88 11.60
C ASP A 206 1.04 -10.28 12.90
N TRP A 207 -0.10 -10.80 13.33
CA TRP A 207 -0.84 -10.29 14.48
C TRP A 207 -0.26 -10.66 15.83
N ASP A 208 0.45 -11.79 15.87
CA ASP A 208 0.89 -12.38 17.13
C ASP A 208 2.34 -12.01 17.45
N GLY A 209 3.07 -11.45 16.48
CA GLY A 209 4.37 -10.79 16.70
C GLY A 209 5.46 -11.70 17.24
N ASP A 210 5.28 -13.02 17.13
CA ASP A 210 6.24 -14.01 17.59
C ASP A 210 7.40 -14.10 16.58
N ASP A 211 8.50 -13.41 16.89
CA ASP A 211 9.80 -13.60 16.23
C ASP A 211 10.43 -14.98 16.59
N ASP A 212 9.88 -15.67 17.60
CA ASP A 212 10.35 -16.95 18.10
C ASP A 212 9.69 -18.11 17.33
N PHE A 213 10.15 -18.30 16.09
CA PHE A 213 9.82 -19.40 15.17
C PHE A 213 10.05 -20.83 15.75
N GLY A 214 10.37 -20.98 17.05
CA GLY A 214 10.76 -22.24 17.68
C GLY A 214 10.09 -22.59 19.01
N ALA A 215 9.50 -21.67 19.78
CA ALA A 215 8.98 -22.02 21.10
C ALA A 215 8.03 -20.97 21.69
N THR A 216 6.72 -21.04 21.40
CA THR A 216 5.63 -21.13 22.40
C THR A 216 4.24 -21.06 21.73
N LYS A 217 3.79 -22.21 21.21
CA LYS A 217 2.42 -22.76 21.34
C LYS A 217 1.18 -21.90 20.99
N LYS A 218 0.46 -22.49 20.01
CA LYS A 218 -0.89 -23.11 20.11
C LYS A 218 -2.04 -22.28 19.52
N TYR A 219 -2.33 -22.40 18.22
CA TYR A 219 -3.69 -22.60 17.65
C TYR A 219 -3.68 -23.13 16.18
N LEU A 220 -4.16 -24.39 16.03
CA LEU A 220 -4.84 -25.07 14.91
C LEU A 220 -4.59 -24.66 13.42
N SER A 221 -3.80 -25.41 12.66
CA SER A 221 -3.93 -25.54 11.16
C SER A 221 -4.18 -26.94 10.61
N ASP A 222 -4.14 -27.97 11.43
CA ASP A 222 -4.50 -29.30 10.97
C ASP A 222 -5.25 -30.00 12.09
N TRP A 223 -6.51 -30.38 11.84
CA TRP A 223 -7.27 -31.11 12.86
C TRP A 223 -6.65 -32.49 13.14
N LYS A 224 -5.74 -32.96 12.27
CA LYS A 224 -4.97 -34.20 12.42
C LYS A 224 -3.52 -34.01 12.88
N ASP A 225 -2.92 -32.83 12.67
CA ASP A 225 -1.59 -32.50 13.20
C ASP A 225 -1.73 -31.48 14.34
N PRO A 226 -1.63 -31.94 15.62
CA PRO A 226 -1.75 -31.09 16.80
C PRO A 226 -0.67 -29.99 16.93
N ASN A 227 0.33 -29.96 16.04
CA ASN A 227 1.44 -29.01 16.06
C ASN A 227 1.37 -27.90 14.99
N SER A 228 0.35 -27.89 14.14
CA SER A 228 0.22 -26.87 13.08
C SER A 228 -0.40 -25.57 13.65
N THR A 229 0.22 -24.40 13.44
CA THR A 229 -0.30 -23.06 13.81
C THR A 229 -0.82 -22.29 12.59
N ILE A 230 -1.96 -21.60 12.70
CA ILE A 230 -2.42 -20.61 11.69
C ILE A 230 -2.15 -19.22 12.25
N ASP A 231 -1.19 -18.52 11.65
CA ASP A 231 -0.94 -17.12 11.97
C ASP A 231 -1.99 -16.25 11.28
N THR A 232 -2.54 -15.27 12.01
CA THR A 232 -3.44 -14.29 11.41
C THR A 232 -2.60 -13.26 10.66
N ILE A 233 -2.53 -13.44 9.35
CA ILE A 233 -1.76 -12.55 8.47
C ILE A 233 -2.69 -11.57 7.77
N ASN A 234 -2.35 -10.28 7.79
CA ASN A 234 -3.04 -9.27 6.99
C ASN A 234 -2.10 -8.44 6.14
N GLU A 235 -2.51 -8.23 4.89
CA GLU A 235 -1.85 -7.33 3.95
C GLU A 235 -2.49 -5.93 3.99
N ILE A 236 -1.63 -4.92 4.06
CA ILE A 236 -1.96 -3.51 3.92
C ILE A 236 -1.13 -2.92 2.79
N ASP A 237 -1.82 -2.37 1.79
CA ASP A 237 -1.19 -1.89 0.55
C ASP A 237 -0.12 -0.83 0.85
N ILE A 238 -0.40 0.15 1.73
CA ILE A 238 0.61 1.13 2.17
C ILE A 238 0.40 1.47 3.65
N LEU A 239 1.49 1.44 4.40
CA LEU A 239 1.52 1.85 5.80
C LEU A 239 2.49 3.03 5.95
N VAL A 240 1.96 4.16 6.40
CA VAL A 240 2.74 5.38 6.60
C VAL A 240 2.78 5.71 8.07
N ASN A 241 3.95 5.98 8.61
CA ASN A 241 4.10 6.63 9.90
C ASN A 241 4.55 8.07 9.69
N TRP A 242 3.71 9.00 10.14
CA TRP A 242 4.09 10.40 10.18
C TRP A 242 3.88 10.91 11.60
N ARG A 243 4.97 11.33 12.23
CA ARG A 243 5.02 11.68 13.67
C ARG A 243 4.63 10.43 14.49
N LEU A 244 3.67 10.57 15.41
CA LEU A 244 3.16 9.48 16.26
C LEU A 244 1.86 8.86 15.73
N THR A 245 1.51 9.11 14.47
CA THR A 245 0.26 8.61 13.86
C THR A 245 0.56 7.70 12.68
N SER A 246 -0.05 6.52 12.69
CA SER A 246 0.01 5.54 11.61
C SER A 246 -1.18 5.73 10.66
N TYR A 247 -0.94 5.63 9.37
CA TYR A 247 -1.93 5.76 8.31
C TYR A 247 -1.94 4.46 7.51
N PHE A 248 -3.06 3.75 7.60
CA PHE A 248 -3.32 2.51 6.87
C PHE A 248 -4.07 2.87 5.59
N ILE A 249 -3.43 2.67 4.45
CA ILE A 249 -3.97 3.06 3.14
C ILE A 249 -4.22 1.78 2.34
N SER A 250 -5.44 1.62 1.86
CA SER A 250 -5.76 0.59 0.87
C SER A 250 -6.08 1.19 -0.50
N CYS A 251 -5.47 0.63 -1.53
CA CYS A 251 -5.50 1.06 -2.91
C CYS A 251 -6.46 0.16 -3.72
N LYS A 252 -7.52 0.75 -4.27
CA LYS A 252 -8.53 0.04 -5.06
C LYS A 252 -8.52 0.52 -6.50
N ASN A 253 -7.81 -0.24 -7.35
CA ASN A 253 -7.82 -0.04 -8.80
C ASN A 253 -9.03 -0.71 -9.48
N GLY A 254 -9.86 -1.44 -8.72
CA GLY A 254 -11.05 -2.14 -9.18
C GLY A 254 -12.23 -2.00 -8.21
N ARG A 255 -13.22 -2.89 -8.35
CA ARG A 255 -14.39 -2.93 -7.44
C ARG A 255 -14.00 -3.40 -6.04
N PHE A 256 -14.66 -2.83 -5.05
CA PHE A 256 -14.58 -3.33 -3.68
C PHE A 256 -15.93 -3.27 -2.97
N ASN A 257 -16.06 -4.03 -1.89
CA ASN A 257 -17.28 -4.11 -1.10
C ASN A 257 -16.97 -3.74 0.37
N SER A 258 -17.94 -3.92 1.27
CA SER A 258 -17.77 -3.53 2.67
C SER A 258 -16.77 -4.38 3.45
N GLU A 259 -16.43 -5.58 2.99
CA GLU A 259 -15.41 -6.43 3.59
C GLU A 259 -14.06 -5.71 3.65
N GLU A 260 -13.71 -4.97 2.59
CA GLU A 260 -12.49 -4.16 2.56
C GLU A 260 -12.49 -3.05 3.60
N LEU A 261 -13.66 -2.43 3.86
CA LEU A 261 -13.81 -1.43 4.93
C LEU A 261 -13.56 -2.08 6.31
N TYR A 262 -14.16 -3.26 6.53
CA TYR A 262 -14.03 -4.01 7.79
C TYR A 262 -12.60 -4.50 8.00
N LYS A 263 -11.95 -5.06 6.99
CA LYS A 263 -10.56 -5.50 7.05
C LYS A 263 -9.65 -4.33 7.42
N LEU A 264 -9.72 -3.22 6.69
CA LEU A 264 -8.90 -2.05 6.95
C LEU A 264 -9.13 -1.49 8.35
N SER A 265 -10.39 -1.43 8.80
CA SER A 265 -10.69 -0.93 10.14
C SER A 265 -10.22 -1.86 11.25
N SER A 266 -10.34 -3.18 11.09
CA SER A 266 -9.87 -4.14 12.08
C SER A 266 -8.36 -4.07 12.25
N VAL A 267 -7.60 -4.11 11.14
CA VAL A 267 -6.14 -4.05 11.15
C VAL A 267 -5.65 -2.73 11.74
N CYS A 268 -6.19 -1.60 11.26
CA CYS A 268 -5.79 -0.29 11.80
C CYS A 268 -6.12 -0.17 13.29
N ASN A 269 -7.31 -0.59 13.74
CA ASN A 269 -7.68 -0.45 15.15
C ASN A 269 -6.76 -1.29 16.05
N LYS A 270 -6.42 -2.50 15.61
CA LYS A 270 -5.50 -3.40 16.32
C LYS A 270 -4.09 -2.80 16.42
N PHE A 271 -3.51 -2.33 15.32
CA PHE A 271 -2.10 -1.90 15.26
C PHE A 271 -1.86 -0.40 15.32
N SER A 272 -2.79 0.34 15.90
CA SER A 272 -2.58 1.78 16.18
C SER A 272 -3.21 2.22 17.50
N GLY A 273 -3.66 1.27 18.33
CA GLY A 273 -4.43 1.56 19.55
C GLY A 273 -5.70 2.37 19.27
N GLY A 274 -6.26 2.23 18.06
CA GLY A 274 -7.40 3.00 17.56
C GLY A 274 -7.11 4.45 17.20
N TYR A 275 -5.87 4.95 17.26
CA TYR A 275 -5.51 6.33 16.90
C TYR A 275 -5.10 6.52 15.45
N GLY A 276 -4.81 5.41 14.75
CA GLY A 276 -4.45 5.41 13.35
C GLY A 276 -5.57 5.92 12.45
N LYS A 277 -5.17 6.31 11.25
CA LYS A 277 -6.07 6.81 10.22
C LYS A 277 -6.20 5.79 9.12
N LYS A 278 -7.41 5.69 8.56
CA LYS A 278 -7.76 4.72 7.54
C LYS A 278 -8.09 5.47 6.27
N ILE A 279 -7.44 5.11 5.18
CA ILE A 279 -7.60 5.75 3.89
C ILE A 279 -7.88 4.66 2.87
N ILE A 280 -8.88 4.87 2.02
CA ILE A 280 -9.04 4.12 0.79
C ILE A 280 -8.80 5.07 -0.36
N VAL A 281 -7.91 4.69 -1.26
CA VAL A 281 -7.66 5.40 -2.50
C VAL A 281 -8.29 4.61 -3.63
N THR A 282 -9.14 5.24 -4.43
CA THR A 282 -9.80 4.59 -5.57
C THR A 282 -9.33 5.23 -6.86
N THR A 283 -9.07 4.40 -7.87
CA THR A 283 -8.73 4.94 -9.17
C THR A 283 -9.94 5.55 -9.84
N ASP A 284 -11.06 4.83 -10.00
CA ASP A 284 -12.33 5.31 -10.55
C ASP A 284 -13.44 4.98 -9.54
N SER A 285 -13.99 6.01 -8.89
CA SER A 285 -14.95 5.84 -7.80
C SER A 285 -16.30 5.33 -8.27
N ILE A 286 -16.72 5.67 -9.49
CA ILE A 286 -17.98 5.19 -10.08
C ILE A 286 -17.85 3.68 -10.33
N PHE A 287 -16.76 3.27 -10.95
CA PHE A 287 -16.49 1.86 -11.21
C PHE A 287 -16.27 1.08 -9.90
N SER A 288 -15.44 1.60 -8.99
CA SER A 288 -15.01 0.92 -7.77
C SER A 288 -16.16 0.70 -6.78
N LEU A 289 -17.06 1.66 -6.63
CA LEU A 289 -18.16 1.61 -5.67
C LEU A 289 -19.45 1.01 -6.25
N GLY A 290 -19.64 1.12 -7.57
CA GLY A 290 -20.78 0.55 -8.28
C GLY A 290 -22.14 0.97 -7.71
N GLU A 291 -23.11 0.05 -7.75
CA GLU A 291 -24.48 0.30 -7.29
C GLU A 291 -24.58 0.53 -5.76
N ALA A 292 -23.62 0.01 -4.99
CA ALA A 292 -23.60 0.12 -3.54
C ALA A 292 -22.97 1.42 -3.02
N ARG A 293 -22.68 2.39 -3.92
CA ARG A 293 -21.93 3.62 -3.63
C ARG A 293 -22.38 4.33 -2.37
N ASN A 294 -23.65 4.69 -2.27
CA ASN A 294 -24.15 5.45 -1.12
C ASN A 294 -23.97 4.69 0.20
N THR A 295 -24.25 3.39 0.20
CA THR A 295 -24.08 2.53 1.38
C THR A 295 -22.61 2.38 1.77
N LEU A 296 -21.71 2.22 0.80
CA LEU A 296 -20.27 2.11 1.05
C LEU A 296 -19.68 3.42 1.57
N LEU A 297 -20.05 4.55 0.97
CA LEU A 297 -19.63 5.87 1.44
C LEU A 297 -20.13 6.14 2.87
N GLN A 298 -21.39 5.82 3.17
CA GLN A 298 -21.92 5.97 4.52
C GLN A 298 -21.18 5.09 5.53
N ARG A 299 -20.91 3.82 5.19
CA ARG A 299 -20.13 2.92 6.05
C ARG A 299 -18.71 3.43 6.27
N ALA A 300 -18.06 3.94 5.24
CA ALA A 300 -16.74 4.54 5.35
C ALA A 300 -16.74 5.72 6.33
N VAL A 301 -17.75 6.60 6.25
CA VAL A 301 -17.96 7.68 7.22
C VAL A 301 -18.16 7.14 8.63
N ASP A 302 -19.06 6.17 8.83
CA ASP A 302 -19.36 5.58 10.14
C ASP A 302 -18.12 4.93 10.78
N MET A 303 -17.19 4.43 9.96
CA MET A 303 -15.95 3.77 10.37
C MET A 303 -14.73 4.70 10.40
N GLU A 304 -14.93 6.00 10.14
CA GLU A 304 -13.87 7.01 10.04
C GLU A 304 -12.78 6.66 9.01
N ILE A 305 -13.20 6.09 7.87
CA ILE A 305 -12.36 5.80 6.70
C ILE A 305 -12.52 6.95 5.71
N PHE A 306 -11.39 7.57 5.36
CA PHE A 306 -11.35 8.60 4.32
C PHE A 306 -11.24 7.96 2.95
N ILE A 307 -12.08 8.35 2.01
CA ILE A 307 -12.00 7.88 0.63
C ILE A 307 -11.45 9.01 -0.25
N ILE A 308 -10.32 8.76 -0.89
CA ILE A 308 -9.72 9.62 -1.91
C ILE A 308 -10.14 9.05 -3.26
N GLU A 309 -11.00 9.78 -3.95
CA GLU A 309 -11.69 9.32 -5.16
C GLU A 309 -10.99 9.78 -6.44
N ASP A 310 -11.16 9.04 -7.54
CA ASP A 310 -10.91 9.50 -8.91
C ASP A 310 -9.49 10.01 -9.19
N ILE A 311 -8.48 9.37 -8.59
CA ILE A 311 -7.09 9.86 -8.68
C ILE A 311 -6.49 9.80 -10.09
N HIS A 312 -7.05 9.00 -11.00
CA HIS A 312 -6.63 9.00 -12.41
C HIS A 312 -6.85 10.35 -13.09
N ASN A 313 -7.78 11.17 -12.57
CA ASN A 313 -8.09 12.50 -13.07
C ASN A 313 -7.38 13.62 -12.29
N LYS A 314 -6.50 13.28 -11.34
CA LYS A 314 -5.84 14.23 -10.45
C LYS A 314 -4.35 14.29 -10.75
N THR A 315 -3.79 15.49 -10.58
CA THR A 315 -2.35 15.68 -10.53
C THR A 315 -1.75 15.18 -9.22
N ASP A 316 -0.45 14.93 -9.22
CA ASP A 316 0.29 14.52 -8.02
C ASP A 316 0.09 15.48 -6.85
N GLU A 317 0.06 16.79 -7.12
CA GLU A 317 -0.13 17.81 -6.09
C GLU A 317 -1.55 17.83 -5.51
N GLU A 318 -2.57 17.54 -6.31
CA GLU A 318 -3.94 17.40 -5.84
C GLU A 318 -4.09 16.16 -4.94
N ILE A 319 -3.51 15.02 -5.35
CA ILE A 319 -3.51 13.79 -4.55
C ILE A 319 -2.77 14.02 -3.23
N LYS A 320 -1.57 14.61 -3.28
CA LYS A 320 -0.78 14.95 -2.09
C LYS A 320 -1.53 15.89 -1.16
N LYS A 321 -2.27 16.86 -1.70
CA LYS A 321 -3.08 17.78 -0.91
C LYS A 321 -4.19 17.04 -0.16
N GLU A 322 -4.88 16.10 -0.79
CA GLU A 322 -5.91 15.29 -0.13
C GLU A 322 -5.33 14.37 0.94
N LEU A 323 -4.22 13.69 0.65
CA LEU A 323 -3.48 12.90 1.63
C LEU A 323 -3.08 13.76 2.84
N ARG A 324 -2.49 14.94 2.59
CA ARG A 324 -2.08 15.88 3.64
C ARG A 324 -3.26 16.34 4.49
N VAL A 325 -4.41 16.65 3.88
CA VAL A 325 -5.62 17.01 4.63
C VAL A 325 -5.98 15.91 5.62
N VAL A 326 -6.03 14.64 5.18
CA VAL A 326 -6.32 13.51 6.09
C VAL A 326 -5.25 13.36 7.16
N MET A 327 -3.99 13.51 6.77
CA MET A 327 -2.85 13.45 7.68
C MET A 327 -2.89 14.54 8.76
N GLU A 328 -3.40 15.71 8.41
CA GLU A 328 -3.57 16.86 9.28
C GLU A 328 -5.01 17.01 9.81
N LEU A 329 -5.85 15.98 9.82
CA LEU A 329 -7.19 16.06 10.42
C LEU A 329 -7.16 15.64 11.90
N PRO A 330 -7.68 16.46 12.84
CA PRO A 330 -7.72 16.08 14.24
C PRO A 330 -8.86 15.07 14.40
N LYS A 331 -8.62 13.98 15.14
CA LYS A 331 -9.62 12.92 15.36
C LYS A 331 -10.98 13.45 15.83
N ASN A 332 -11.01 14.57 16.57
CA ASN A 332 -12.24 15.17 17.09
C ASN A 332 -13.07 16.01 16.09
N LYS A 333 -12.59 16.27 14.86
CA LYS A 333 -13.36 17.00 13.83
C LYS A 333 -14.08 16.10 12.82
N SER A 334 -13.84 14.78 12.81
CA SER A 334 -14.56 13.82 11.93
C SER A 334 -16.07 13.79 12.19
N LYS A 335 -16.51 14.11 13.41
CA LYS A 335 -17.94 14.11 13.81
C LYS A 335 -18.73 15.35 13.39
N ARG A 336 -18.09 16.38 12.83
CA ARG A 336 -18.76 17.64 12.45
C ARG A 336 -18.36 18.06 11.05
N LYS A 337 -19.01 17.47 10.05
CA LYS A 337 -19.48 18.11 8.80
C LYS A 337 -19.80 17.02 7.79
N PHE A 338 -21.08 16.67 7.67
CA PHE A 338 -21.80 16.47 6.42
C PHE A 338 -23.28 16.59 6.80
N LYS A 339 -23.84 17.78 6.55
CA LYS A 339 -25.27 18.06 6.56
C LYS A 339 -25.65 18.44 5.15
#